data_AF-A0A0N4YRS8-F1
#
_entry.id   AF-A0A0N4YRS8-F1
#
_cell.length_a   1.000
_cell.length_b   1.000
_cell.length_c   1.000
_cell.angle_alpha   90.00
_cell.angle_beta   90.00
_cell.angle_gamma   90.00
#
_symmetry.space_group_name_H-M   'P 1'
#
loop_
_entity.id
_entity.type
_entity.pdbx_description
1 polymer ?
#
loop_
_entity_poly.entity_id
_entity_poly.type
_entity_poly.pdbx_seq_one_letter_code
_entity_poly.pdbx_strand_id
1 'polypeptide(L)'
;MDDIDYGDASKYVNDASIEMAWAMKAAERANVHMNLLMCCDTKVLRLNKFQDVIHTSFRKSFPEIDVHKVTEVELKQGEMKERWRDFCESFKDVVEDYSLGTLMRIEACKGYSEENTVVVPKVVYLLIHLFIYSGQ
;
A
#
# COMPACT_ATOMS: atom_id res chain seq x y z
N MET A 1 -0.20 11.39 -29.75
CA MET A 1 0.32 10.91 -28.46
C MET A 1 -0.72 11.38 -27.48
N ASP A 2 -1.82 10.62 -27.40
CA ASP A 2 -3.00 11.03 -26.65
C ASP A 2 -2.72 10.78 -25.17
N ASP A 3 -2.77 11.85 -24.38
CA ASP A 3 -2.73 11.80 -22.93
C ASP A 3 -3.85 10.89 -22.45
N ILE A 4 -3.49 9.80 -21.76
CA ILE A 4 -4.45 8.90 -21.15
C ILE A 4 -5.06 9.65 -19.96
N ASP A 5 -6.28 10.15 -20.16
CA ASP A 5 -7.11 10.76 -19.13
C ASP A 5 -7.55 9.69 -18.12
N TYR A 6 -6.83 9.60 -17.00
CA TYR A 6 -7.18 8.77 -15.84
C TYR A 6 -8.39 9.33 -15.05
N GLY A 7 -9.01 10.42 -15.50
CA GLY A 7 -9.88 11.32 -14.74
C GLY A 7 -11.37 10.99 -14.68
N ASP A 8 -11.81 9.75 -14.90
CA ASP A 8 -13.21 9.40 -14.61
C ASP A 8 -13.40 7.93 -14.23
N ALA A 9 -13.45 7.66 -12.92
CA ALA A 9 -13.72 6.33 -12.37
C ALA A 9 -15.09 5.76 -12.83
N SER A 10 -16.03 6.61 -13.26
CA SER A 10 -17.35 6.18 -13.74
C SER A 10 -17.34 5.53 -15.13
N LYS A 11 -16.22 5.62 -15.86
CA LYS A 11 -16.02 4.98 -17.18
C LYS A 11 -15.48 3.56 -17.09
N TYR A 12 -15.02 3.12 -15.91
CA TYR A 12 -14.56 1.75 -15.71
C TYR A 12 -15.77 0.88 -15.37
N VAL A 13 -16.15 0.03 -16.32
CA VAL A 13 -17.20 -0.99 -16.11
C VAL A 13 -16.74 -1.88 -14.96
N ASN A 14 -17.56 -1.99 -13.91
CA ASN A 14 -17.28 -2.86 -12.77
C ASN A 14 -17.52 -4.32 -13.20
N ASP A 15 -16.55 -4.87 -13.92
CA ASP A 15 -16.60 -6.23 -14.43
C ASP A 15 -16.17 -7.20 -13.33
N ALA A 16 -17.11 -8.01 -12.86
CA ALA A 16 -16.88 -8.98 -11.78
C ALA A 16 -15.76 -9.98 -12.11
N SER A 17 -15.48 -10.25 -13.40
CA SER A 17 -14.36 -11.12 -13.79
C SER A 17 -13.00 -10.43 -13.60
N ILE A 18 -12.95 -9.11 -13.80
CA ILE A 18 -11.75 -8.29 -13.55
C ILE A 18 -11.51 -8.16 -12.05
N GLU A 19 -12.56 -7.90 -11.26
CA GLU A 19 -12.47 -7.86 -9.79
C GLU A 19 -11.99 -9.20 -9.22
N MET A 20 -12.54 -10.32 -9.72
CA MET A 20 -12.14 -11.66 -9.30
C MET A 20 -10.68 -11.96 -9.67
N ALA A 21 -10.26 -11.62 -10.90
CA ALA A 21 -8.86 -11.80 -11.32
C ALA A 21 -7.88 -10.95 -10.50
N TRP A 22 -8.27 -9.72 -10.18
CA TRP A 22 -7.53 -8.85 -9.28
C TRP A 22 -7.43 -9.44 -7.87
N ALA A 23 -8.55 -9.89 -7.29
CA ALA A 23 -8.59 -10.46 -5.95
C ALA A 23 -7.70 -11.71 -5.83
N MET A 24 -7.75 -12.61 -6.82
CA MET A 24 -6.86 -13.78 -6.88
C MET A 24 -5.38 -13.39 -6.89
N LYS A 25 -4.99 -12.41 -7.73
CA LYS A 25 -3.60 -11.91 -7.78
C LYS A 25 -3.18 -11.22 -6.48
N ALA A 26 -4.09 -10.48 -5.85
CA ALA A 26 -3.81 -9.79 -4.59
C ALA A 26 -3.62 -10.80 -3.45
N ALA A 27 -4.41 -11.87 -3.41
CA ALA A 27 -4.25 -12.98 -2.47
C ALA A 27 -2.94 -13.74 -2.69
N GLU A 28 -2.56 -14.02 -3.94
CA GLU A 28 -1.29 -14.65 -4.28
C GLU A 28 -0.10 -13.80 -3.79
N ARG A 29 -0.14 -12.49 -4.04
CA ARG A 29 0.88 -11.54 -3.53
C ARG A 29 0.95 -11.52 -2.01
N ALA A 30 -0.19 -11.55 -1.32
CA ALA A 30 -0.23 -11.61 0.14
C ALA A 30 0.41 -12.89 0.68
N ASN A 31 0.17 -14.03 0.02
CA ASN A 31 0.77 -15.31 0.39
C ASN A 31 2.30 -15.32 0.18
N VAL A 32 2.77 -14.82 -0.97
CA VAL A 32 4.20 -14.66 -1.24
C VAL A 32 4.85 -13.72 -0.21
N HIS A 33 4.20 -12.60 0.10
CA HIS A 33 4.67 -11.68 1.11
C HIS A 33 4.77 -12.35 2.48
N MET A 34 3.74 -13.08 2.93
CA MET A 34 3.78 -13.81 4.20
C MET A 34 4.93 -14.82 4.24
N ASN A 35 5.15 -15.57 3.16
CA ASN A 35 6.26 -16.52 3.06
C ASN A 35 7.62 -15.82 3.18
N LEU A 36 7.80 -14.66 2.53
CA LEU A 36 9.03 -13.88 2.65
C LEU A 36 9.30 -13.46 4.11
N LEU A 37 8.26 -13.08 4.85
CA LEU A 37 8.40 -12.69 6.26
C LEU A 37 8.73 -13.86 7.18
N MET A 38 8.23 -15.05 6.86
CA MET A 38 8.52 -16.25 7.64
C MET A 38 9.93 -16.81 7.33
N CYS A 39 10.47 -16.55 6.15
CA CYS A 39 11.73 -17.15 5.69
C CYS A 39 12.94 -16.22 5.74
N CYS A 40 12.75 -14.90 5.85
CA CYS A 40 13.83 -13.92 5.75
C CYS A 40 13.85 -12.95 6.93
N ASP A 41 15.05 -12.45 7.27
CA ASP A 41 15.17 -11.28 8.15
C ASP A 41 14.60 -10.07 7.43
N THR A 42 13.56 -9.49 8.00
CA THR A 42 12.83 -8.38 7.41
C THR A 42 13.66 -7.10 7.39
N LYS A 43 14.68 -6.96 8.25
CA LYS A 43 15.53 -5.77 8.34
C LYS A 43 16.40 -5.52 7.11
N VAL A 44 16.63 -6.56 6.31
CA VAL A 44 17.44 -6.48 5.08
C VAL A 44 16.60 -6.41 3.82
N LEU A 45 15.26 -6.47 3.94
CA LEU A 45 14.35 -6.43 2.79
C LEU A 45 14.22 -5.01 2.24
N ARG A 46 14.83 -4.77 1.07
CA ARG A 46 14.58 -3.57 0.25
C ARG A 46 13.58 -3.91 -0.86
N LEU A 47 12.34 -3.47 -0.69
CA LEU A 47 11.29 -3.69 -1.70
C LEU A 47 11.34 -2.64 -2.83
N ASN A 48 11.97 -1.48 -2.61
CA ASN A 48 12.05 -0.41 -3.60
C ASN A 48 13.37 0.37 -3.51
N LYS A 49 13.90 0.79 -4.66
CA LYS A 49 15.09 1.64 -4.80
C LYS A 49 14.91 3.04 -4.19
N PHE A 50 13.68 3.56 -4.15
CA PHE A 50 13.33 4.88 -3.62
C PHE A 50 12.87 4.85 -2.15
N GLN A 51 13.04 3.72 -1.47
CA GLN A 51 12.60 3.50 -0.09
C GLN A 51 13.01 4.62 0.86
N ASP A 52 14.27 5.07 0.81
CA ASP A 52 14.79 6.07 1.75
C ASP A 52 14.10 7.45 1.58
N VAL A 53 13.80 7.83 0.33
CA VAL A 53 13.09 9.09 -0.01
C VAL A 53 11.63 9.01 0.44
N ILE A 54 10.97 7.89 0.11
CA ILE A 54 9.59 7.58 0.47
C ILE A 54 9.43 7.62 2.00
N HIS A 55 10.35 6.99 2.72
CA HIS A 55 10.39 6.96 4.19
C HIS A 55 10.54 8.35 4.81
N THR A 56 11.50 9.13 4.31
CA THR A 56 11.74 10.50 4.79
C THR A 56 10.53 11.40 4.55
N SER A 57 9.89 11.28 3.40
CA SER A 57 8.66 12.02 3.09
C SER A 57 7.51 11.59 4.01
N PHE A 58 7.35 10.28 4.21
CA PHE A 58 6.29 9.72 5.05
C PHE A 58 6.36 10.24 6.49
N ARG A 59 7.53 10.18 7.13
CA ARG A 59 7.67 10.67 8.51
C ARG A 59 7.52 12.18 8.65
N LYS A 60 7.78 12.95 7.59
CA LYS A 60 7.49 14.39 7.57
C LYS A 60 6.00 14.68 7.45
N SER A 61 5.28 13.92 6.62
CA SER A 61 3.85 14.10 6.40
C SER A 61 2.97 13.50 7.49
N PHE A 62 3.41 12.37 8.07
CA PHE A 62 2.66 11.56 9.02
C PHE A 62 3.55 11.15 10.22
N PRO A 63 4.02 12.10 11.04
CA PRO A 63 4.89 11.79 12.17
C PRO A 63 4.20 10.94 13.24
N GLU A 64 2.88 11.09 13.40
CA GLU A 64 2.09 10.48 14.47
C GLU A 64 1.53 9.09 14.13
N ILE A 65 1.61 8.66 12.86
CA ILE A 65 1.08 7.35 12.46
C ILE A 65 1.99 6.23 12.98
N ASP A 66 1.38 5.27 13.68
CA ASP A 66 2.03 4.02 14.04
C ASP A 66 1.95 3.03 12.88
N VAL A 67 3.10 2.76 12.28
CA VAL A 67 3.25 1.82 11.18
C VAL A 67 3.10 0.35 11.59
N HIS A 68 3.20 0.03 12.89
CA HIS A 68 2.98 -1.33 13.39
C HIS A 68 1.50 -1.68 13.43
N LYS A 69 0.64 -0.67 13.58
CA LYS A 69 -0.80 -0.79 13.63
C LYS A 69 -1.45 0.40 12.96
N VAL A 70 -1.90 0.20 11.73
CA VAL A 70 -2.60 1.23 10.96
C VAL A 70 -4.06 0.87 10.83
N THR A 71 -4.95 1.69 11.36
CA THR A 71 -6.39 1.42 11.35
C THR A 71 -7.07 1.90 10.05
N GLU A 72 -8.22 1.32 9.72
CA GLU A 72 -9.03 1.80 8.59
C GLU A 72 -9.46 3.26 8.75
N VAL A 73 -9.63 3.71 10.00
CA VAL A 73 -9.97 5.10 10.32
C VAL A 73 -8.87 6.04 9.83
N GLU A 74 -7.61 5.73 10.16
CA GLU A 74 -6.45 6.53 9.77
C GLU A 74 -6.21 6.54 8.25
N LEU A 75 -6.65 5.49 7.55
CA LEU A 75 -6.49 5.37 6.10
C LEU A 75 -7.65 5.99 5.31
N LYS A 76 -8.88 5.91 5.82
CA LYS A 76 -10.09 6.15 5.02
C LYS A 76 -10.96 7.30 5.51
N GLN A 77 -10.68 7.93 6.66
CA GLN A 77 -11.56 8.96 7.24
C GLN A 77 -11.00 10.38 7.19
N GLY A 78 -11.92 11.34 7.00
CA GLY A 78 -11.70 12.77 7.19
C GLY A 78 -10.53 13.36 6.40
N GLU A 79 -9.81 14.27 7.04
CA GLU A 79 -8.64 14.97 6.48
C GLU A 79 -7.47 14.03 6.14
N MET A 80 -7.36 12.89 6.83
CA MET A 80 -6.29 11.92 6.58
C MET A 80 -6.42 11.28 5.21
N LYS A 81 -7.65 11.00 4.76
CA LYS A 81 -7.89 10.46 3.41
C LYS A 81 -7.35 11.40 2.31
N GLU A 82 -7.56 12.71 2.47
CA GLU A 82 -7.07 13.69 1.50
C GLU A 82 -5.55 13.81 1.53
N ARG A 83 -4.95 13.86 2.73
CA ARG A 83 -3.49 13.85 2.88
C ARG A 83 -2.86 12.60 2.28
N TRP A 84 -3.46 11.43 2.50
CA TRP A 84 -3.00 10.18 1.89
C TRP A 84 -3.08 10.23 0.38
N ARG A 85 -4.19 10.74 -0.18
CA ARG A 85 -4.35 10.90 -1.64
C ARG A 85 -3.27 11.81 -2.21
N ASP A 86 -3.08 13.00 -1.63
CA ASP A 86 -2.11 13.97 -2.13
C ASP A 86 -0.67 13.45 -2.00
N PHE A 87 -0.39 12.73 -0.91
CA PHE A 87 0.88 12.03 -0.73
C PHE A 87 1.08 10.94 -1.77
N CYS A 88 0.07 10.10 -2.05
CA CYS A 88 0.15 9.05 -3.07
C CYS A 88 0.40 9.63 -4.46
N GLU A 89 -0.27 10.74 -4.81
CA GLU A 89 -0.07 11.43 -6.09
C GLU A 89 1.35 11.96 -6.27
N SER A 90 2.03 12.35 -5.19
CA SER A 90 3.44 12.77 -5.27
C SER A 90 4.39 11.66 -5.72
N PHE A 91 3.96 10.39 -5.67
CA PHE A 91 4.73 9.23 -6.11
C PHE A 91 4.25 8.61 -7.42
N LYS A 92 3.27 9.20 -8.11
CA LYS A 92 2.72 8.64 -9.36
C LYS A 92 3.78 8.42 -10.45
N ASP A 93 4.77 9.30 -10.52
CA ASP A 93 5.86 9.24 -11.50
C ASP A 93 7.06 8.40 -11.02
N VAL A 94 7.04 7.98 -9.75
CA VAL A 94 8.12 7.25 -9.08
C VAL A 94 7.77 5.77 -8.90
N VAL A 95 6.50 5.47 -8.62
CA VAL A 95 5.99 4.13 -8.33
C VAL A 95 5.05 3.71 -9.45
N GLU A 96 5.49 2.74 -10.25
CA GLU A 96 4.63 2.10 -11.25
C GLU A 96 3.41 1.44 -10.58
N ASP A 97 2.24 1.63 -11.18
CA ASP A 97 0.94 1.18 -10.66
C ASP A 97 0.66 1.65 -9.22
N TYR A 98 1.04 2.90 -8.87
CA TYR A 98 0.91 3.41 -7.49
C TYR A 98 -0.50 3.26 -6.90
N SER A 99 -1.54 3.40 -7.73
CA SER A 99 -2.96 3.32 -7.34
C SER A 99 -3.55 1.90 -7.35
N LEU A 100 -2.79 0.88 -7.80
CA LEU A 100 -3.27 -0.49 -7.86
C LEU A 100 -3.59 -1.01 -6.44
N GLY A 101 -4.82 -1.48 -6.24
CA GLY A 101 -5.24 -2.07 -4.97
C GLY A 101 -4.42 -3.32 -4.62
N THR A 102 -4.01 -3.44 -3.36
CA THR A 102 -3.31 -4.59 -2.83
C THR A 102 -3.71 -4.86 -1.38
N LEU A 103 -3.47 -6.08 -0.91
CA LEU A 103 -3.80 -6.50 0.45
C LEU A 103 -2.65 -6.15 1.40
N MET A 104 -2.96 -5.35 2.41
CA MET A 104 -2.05 -4.96 3.47
C MET A 104 -2.55 -5.50 4.81
N ARG A 105 -1.59 -5.83 5.69
CA ARG A 105 -1.88 -6.17 7.08
C ARG A 105 -2.05 -4.90 7.91
N ILE A 106 -3.14 -4.83 8.68
CA ILE A 106 -3.45 -3.72 9.58
C ILE A 106 -2.47 -3.72 10.76
N GLU A 107 -2.22 -4.89 11.34
CA GLU A 107 -1.22 -5.12 12.38
C GLU A 107 -0.06 -5.96 11.82
N ALA A 108 1.14 -5.39 11.86
CA ALA A 108 2.35 -6.00 11.33
C ALA A 108 2.75 -7.32 12.03
N CYS A 109 2.39 -7.45 13.30
CA CYS A 109 2.68 -8.62 14.14
C CYS A 109 1.73 -9.80 13.91
N LYS A 110 0.62 -9.61 13.17
CA LYS A 110 -0.37 -10.65 12.87
C LYS A 110 -0.25 -11.11 11.42
N GLY A 111 -0.74 -12.31 11.12
CA GLY A 111 -0.82 -12.82 9.74
C GLY A 111 -1.93 -12.13 8.94
N TYR A 112 -2.03 -12.43 7.63
CA TYR A 112 -3.21 -12.06 6.86
C TYR A 112 -4.43 -12.85 7.34
N SER A 113 -5.48 -12.13 7.73
CA SER A 113 -6.80 -12.67 8.10
C SER A 113 -7.88 -11.67 7.70
N GLU A 114 -9.15 -12.06 7.69
CA GLU A 114 -10.26 -11.16 7.35
C GLU A 114 -10.27 -9.89 8.24
N GLU A 115 -10.02 -10.05 9.54
CA GLU A 115 -9.96 -8.96 10.53
C GLU A 115 -8.66 -8.12 10.48
N ASN A 116 -7.58 -8.67 9.91
CA ASN A 116 -6.27 -8.01 9.87
C ASN A 116 -5.85 -7.58 8.46
N THR A 117 -6.75 -7.65 7.47
CA THR A 117 -6.41 -7.35 6.07
C THR A 117 -7.26 -6.20 5.56
N VAL A 118 -6.61 -5.23 4.91
CA VAL A 118 -7.28 -4.10 4.26
C VAL A 118 -6.77 -3.93 2.84
N VAL A 119 -7.67 -3.54 1.93
CA VAL A 119 -7.31 -3.15 0.57
C VAL A 119 -6.83 -1.71 0.59
N VAL A 120 -5.60 -1.50 0.15
CA VAL A 120 -4.97 -0.16 0.03
C VAL A 120 -4.27 -0.01 -1.32
N PRO A 121 -4.04 1.22 -1.79
CA PRO A 121 -3.17 1.46 -2.94
C PRO A 121 -1.76 0.87 -2.70
N LYS A 122 -1.13 0.37 -3.76
CA LYS A 122 0.21 -0.22 -3.74
C LYS A 122 1.24 0.69 -3.08
N VAL A 123 1.15 1.99 -3.30
CA VAL A 123 2.05 2.96 -2.66
C VAL A 123 1.89 3.00 -1.13
N VAL A 124 0.66 2.93 -0.61
CA VAL A 124 0.37 2.87 0.84
C VAL A 124 0.91 1.56 1.43
N TYR A 125 0.69 0.45 0.73
CA TYR A 125 1.29 -0.83 1.09
C TYR A 125 2.82 -0.72 1.16
N LEU A 126 3.47 -0.18 0.12
CA LEU A 126 4.92 -0.04 0.10
C LEU A 126 5.40 0.83 1.25
N LEU A 127 4.76 1.98 1.49
CA LEU A 127 5.11 2.89 2.58
C LEU A 127 5.16 2.21 3.94
N ILE A 128 4.07 1.56 4.33
CA ILE A 128 3.92 0.97 5.66
C ILE A 128 4.87 -0.22 5.81
N HIS A 129 4.95 -1.09 4.81
CA HIS A 129 5.83 -2.26 4.87
C HIS A 129 7.30 -1.89 4.83
N LEU A 130 7.70 -0.95 3.97
CA LEU A 130 9.07 -0.45 3.93
C LEU A 130 9.48 0.20 5.24
N PHE A 131 8.54 0.89 5.90
CA PHE A 131 8.80 1.47 7.21
C PHE A 131 9.07 0.37 8.25
N ILE A 132 8.16 -0.61 8.40
CA ILE A 132 8.31 -1.71 9.37
C ILE A 132 9.66 -2.42 9.19
N TYR A 133 10.10 -2.59 7.94
CA TYR A 133 11.33 -3.33 7.61
C TYR A 133 12.60 -2.48 7.70
N SER A 134 12.50 -1.16 7.69
CA SER A 134 13.66 -0.29 7.88
C SER A 134 14.19 -0.29 9.32
N GLY A 135 13.44 -0.84 10.28
CA GLY A 135 13.86 -0.96 11.67
C GLY A 135 14.09 0.38 12.38
N GLN A 136 13.56 1.47 11.82
CA GLN A 136 13.57 2.82 12.39
C GLN A 136 12.33 3.10 13.22
#